data_AF-A0A6N6SSI5-F1
#
_entry.id   AF-A0A6N6SSI5-F1
#
_cell.length_a   1.000
_cell.length_b   1.000
_cell.length_c   1.000
_cell.angle_alpha   90.00
_cell.angle_beta   90.00
_cell.angle_gamma   90.00
#
_symmetry.space_group_name_H-M   'P 1'
#
loop_
_entity.id
_entity.type
_entity.pdbx_description
1 polymer ?
#
loop_
_entity_poly.entity_id
_entity_poly.type
_entity_poly.pdbx_seq_one_letter_code
_entity_poly.pdbx_strand_id
1 'polypeptide(L)'
;MSQHRREGMSGNERSDPNSGPVVNLAQAYFSNLDTLMKASEPALKGVGRWNLEVASFVARRAQAWLEIPARLGRCKTPQDILSEQLRFWQMAAAQYADGSHRLTAALGACAMMPGFNGALAFSTAAPVRDYITFPEPKEAAEKVEPKRSDRRAA
;
A
#
# COMPACT_ATOMS: atom_id res chain seq x y z
N MET A 1 27.81 -6.42 57.72
CA MET A 1 26.40 -6.18 57.32
C MET A 1 26.34 -4.87 56.53
N SER A 2 25.49 -4.86 55.50
CA SER A 2 25.10 -3.74 54.60
C SER A 2 26.08 -3.37 53.47
N GLN A 3 25.88 -3.89 52.25
CA GLN A 3 24.99 -3.42 51.17
C GLN A 3 25.43 -2.08 50.55
N HIS A 4 26.08 -2.09 49.39
CA HIS A 4 25.48 -1.94 48.04
C HIS A 4 24.63 -0.67 47.85
N ARG A 5 25.20 0.31 47.13
CA ARG A 5 24.43 1.05 46.13
C ARG A 5 25.35 1.53 45.00
N ARG A 6 25.32 0.80 43.89
CA ARG A 6 25.63 1.34 42.56
C ARG A 6 24.48 2.29 42.24
N GLU A 7 24.71 3.59 42.29
CA GLU A 7 23.78 4.55 41.69
C GLU A 7 24.14 4.65 40.21
N GLY A 8 23.25 4.11 39.39
CA GLY A 8 23.37 4.12 37.95
C GLY A 8 23.33 5.56 37.43
N MET A 9 24.12 5.80 36.38
CA MET A 9 24.00 6.96 35.51
C MET A 9 22.57 7.01 34.93
N SER A 10 21.67 7.68 35.64
CA SER A 10 20.41 8.15 35.11
C SER A 10 20.73 9.36 34.25
N GLY A 11 20.99 9.10 32.96
CA GLY A 11 21.16 10.11 31.93
C GLY A 11 19.85 10.86 31.71
N ASN A 12 19.61 11.87 32.54
CA ASN A 12 18.62 12.91 32.30
C ASN A 12 19.27 14.24 32.67
N GLU A 13 20.30 14.62 31.92
CA GLU A 13 20.88 15.96 31.98
C GLU A 13 19.85 16.94 31.41
N ARG A 14 18.92 17.37 32.27
CA ARG A 14 18.21 18.63 32.08
C ARG A 14 19.27 19.73 32.13
N SER A 15 19.61 20.24 30.96
CA SER A 15 20.57 21.33 30.79
C SER A 15 20.26 22.49 31.71
N ASP A 16 21.31 23.05 32.29
CA ASP A 16 21.25 24.22 33.14
C ASP A 16 20.63 25.39 32.33
N PRO A 17 19.59 26.08 32.83
CA PRO A 17 18.99 27.23 32.15
C PRO A 17 19.98 28.37 31.87
N ASN A 18 21.19 28.31 32.45
CA ASN A 18 22.28 29.26 32.20
C ASN A 18 23.24 28.86 31.05
N SER A 19 22.92 27.79 30.32
CA SER A 19 23.69 27.39 29.14
C SER A 19 23.56 28.43 28.03
N GLY A 20 24.68 28.87 27.45
CA GLY A 20 24.71 29.98 26.49
C GLY A 20 23.84 29.74 25.24
N PRO A 21 23.50 30.79 24.47
CA PRO A 21 22.55 30.73 23.35
C PRO A 21 22.83 29.63 22.31
N VAL A 22 24.11 29.31 22.08
CA VAL A 22 24.54 28.27 21.14
C VAL A 22 24.21 26.87 21.65
N VAL A 23 24.33 26.62 22.96
CA VAL A 23 24.01 25.33 23.58
C VAL A 23 22.50 25.09 23.53
N ASN A 24 21.70 26.11 23.81
CA ASN A 24 20.23 26.02 23.70
C ASN A 24 19.77 25.78 22.26
N LEU A 25 20.41 26.44 21.28
CA LEU A 25 20.11 26.21 19.86
C LEU A 25 20.48 24.78 19.42
N ALA A 26 21.68 24.31 19.79
CA ALA A 26 22.11 22.95 19.50
C ALA A 26 21.15 21.93 20.13
N GLN A 27 20.73 22.15 21.36
CA GLN A 27 19.79 21.27 22.05
C GLN A 27 18.39 21.26 21.42
N ALA A 28 17.87 22.41 21.02
CA ALA A 28 16.62 22.49 20.27
C ALA A 28 16.73 21.73 18.93
N TYR A 29 17.85 21.87 18.23
CA TYR A 29 18.12 21.14 16.99
C TYR A 29 18.15 19.62 17.22
N PHE A 30 18.93 19.13 18.19
CA PHE A 30 18.99 17.70 18.50
C PHE A 30 17.65 17.14 19.01
N SER A 31 16.90 17.92 19.78
CA SER A 31 15.56 17.52 20.25
C SER A 31 14.57 17.38 19.08
N ASN A 32 14.67 18.27 18.09
CA ASN A 32 13.86 18.19 16.87
C ASN A 32 14.25 16.98 16.01
N LEU A 33 15.56 16.67 15.89
CA LEU A 33 16.04 15.47 15.21
C LEU A 33 15.55 14.19 15.90
N ASP A 34 15.63 14.12 17.23
CA ASP A 34 15.12 12.99 18.01
C ASP A 34 13.61 12.80 17.83
N THR A 35 12.86 13.91 17.77
CA THR A 35 11.41 13.87 17.53
C THR A 35 11.10 13.35 16.12
N LEU A 36 11.84 13.81 15.11
CA LEU A 36 11.71 13.32 13.74
C LEU A 36 12.06 11.83 13.63
N MET A 37 13.14 11.40 14.28
CA MET A 37 13.57 10.01 14.29
C MET A 37 12.51 9.10 14.94
N LYS A 38 11.97 9.49 16.09
CA LYS A 38 10.86 8.77 16.74
C LYS A 38 9.60 8.75 15.88
N ALA A 39 9.30 9.84 15.17
CA ALA A 39 8.17 9.88 14.24
C ALA A 39 8.37 8.96 13.00
N SER A 40 9.62 8.70 12.61
CA SER A 40 9.96 7.81 11.48
C SER A 40 10.00 6.32 11.86
N GLU A 41 10.07 5.98 13.14
CA GLU A 41 10.18 4.59 13.60
C GLU A 41 9.03 3.67 13.13
N PRO A 42 7.74 4.08 13.20
CA PRO A 42 6.63 3.26 12.72
C PRO A 42 6.71 3.01 11.20
N ALA A 43 7.18 4.01 10.46
CA ALA A 43 7.33 3.93 9.03
C ALA A 43 8.43 2.97 8.59
N LEU A 44 9.60 3.03 9.23
CA LEU A 44 10.69 2.08 8.98
C LEU A 44 10.25 0.65 9.25
N LYS A 45 9.50 0.43 10.34
CA LYS A 45 8.88 -0.87 10.63
C LYS A 45 7.86 -1.28 9.56
N GLY A 46 7.05 -0.34 9.07
CA GLY A 46 6.10 -0.56 7.97
C GLY A 46 6.80 -1.00 6.69
N VAL A 47 7.86 -0.29 6.28
CA VAL A 47 8.67 -0.63 5.10
C VAL A 47 9.32 -2.00 5.26
N GLY A 48 9.85 -2.32 6.44
CA GLY A 48 10.39 -3.65 6.73
C GLY A 48 9.35 -4.76 6.54
N ARG A 49 8.14 -4.58 7.06
CA ARG A 49 7.03 -5.53 6.88
C ARG A 49 6.62 -5.66 5.43
N TRP A 50 6.52 -4.56 4.70
CA TRP A 50 6.19 -4.57 3.28
C TRP A 50 7.24 -5.34 2.46
N ASN A 51 8.53 -5.10 2.70
CA ASN A 51 9.60 -5.83 2.03
C ASN A 51 9.53 -7.35 2.28
N LEU A 52 9.26 -7.76 3.53
CA LEU A 52 9.10 -9.18 3.85
C LEU A 52 7.88 -9.80 3.16
N GLU A 53 6.76 -9.08 3.08
CA GLU A 53 5.58 -9.56 2.36
C GLU A 53 5.86 -9.74 0.87
N VAL A 54 6.51 -8.76 0.22
CA VAL A 54 6.93 -8.86 -1.19
C VAL A 54 7.87 -10.05 -1.39
N ALA A 55 8.91 -10.16 -0.58
CA ALA A 55 9.88 -11.26 -0.69
C ALA A 55 9.21 -12.62 -0.51
N SER A 56 8.32 -12.75 0.49
CA SER A 56 7.59 -14.00 0.75
C SER A 56 6.63 -14.36 -0.40
N PHE A 57 5.97 -13.36 -0.99
CA PHE A 57 5.08 -13.55 -2.13
C PHE A 57 5.85 -14.03 -3.37
N VAL A 58 6.97 -13.37 -3.69
CA VAL A 58 7.83 -13.75 -4.81
C VAL A 58 8.38 -15.16 -4.61
N ALA A 59 8.85 -15.50 -3.40
CA ALA A 59 9.35 -16.83 -3.06
C ALA A 59 8.27 -17.92 -3.28
N ARG A 60 7.04 -17.72 -2.78
CA ARG A 60 5.93 -18.67 -2.99
C ARG A 60 5.61 -18.88 -4.47
N ARG A 61 5.58 -17.81 -5.26
CA ARG A 61 5.34 -17.91 -6.71
C ARG A 61 6.50 -18.60 -7.44
N ALA A 62 7.74 -18.28 -7.10
CA ALA A 62 8.91 -18.92 -7.69
C ALA A 62 8.94 -20.43 -7.42
N GLN A 63 8.68 -20.86 -6.18
CA GLN A 63 8.57 -22.29 -5.84
C GLN A 63 7.47 -22.98 -6.67
N ALA A 64 6.31 -22.36 -6.81
CA ALA A 64 5.22 -22.92 -7.62
C ALA A 64 5.62 -23.10 -9.10
N TRP A 65 6.44 -22.22 -9.67
CA TRP A 65 6.98 -22.37 -11.03
C TRP A 65 8.01 -23.49 -11.14
N LEU A 66 8.88 -23.63 -10.15
CA LEU A 66 9.89 -24.69 -10.11
C LEU A 66 9.29 -26.09 -9.96
N GLU A 67 8.11 -26.20 -9.36
CA GLU A 67 7.42 -27.48 -9.21
C GLU A 67 6.66 -27.93 -10.48
N ILE A 68 6.41 -27.04 -11.45
CA ILE A 68 5.62 -27.38 -12.65
C ILE A 68 6.24 -28.55 -13.44
N PRO A 69 7.54 -28.55 -13.78
CA PRO A 69 8.11 -29.64 -14.57
C PRO A 69 8.00 -31.00 -13.86
N ALA A 70 8.18 -31.02 -12.54
CA ALA A 70 8.04 -32.23 -11.73
C ALA A 70 6.60 -32.75 -11.69
N ARG A 71 5.61 -31.85 -11.67
CA ARG A 71 4.18 -32.21 -11.71
C ARG A 71 3.79 -32.72 -13.09
N LEU A 72 4.21 -32.04 -14.16
CA LEU A 72 3.95 -32.45 -15.54
C LEU A 72 4.59 -33.80 -15.87
N GLY A 73 5.78 -34.09 -15.33
CA GLY A 73 6.44 -35.39 -15.51
C GLY A 73 5.69 -36.58 -14.89
N ARG A 74 4.68 -36.33 -14.05
CA ARG A 74 3.82 -37.38 -13.46
C ARG A 74 2.52 -37.61 -14.24
N CYS A 75 2.17 -36.71 -15.15
CA CYS A 75 0.97 -36.82 -15.99
C CYS A 75 1.15 -37.98 -16.98
N LYS A 76 0.16 -38.88 -17.06
CA LYS A 76 0.19 -40.05 -17.97
C LYS A 76 -0.69 -39.85 -19.19
N THR A 77 -1.61 -38.89 -19.13
CA THR A 77 -2.55 -38.58 -20.21
C THR A 77 -2.55 -37.08 -20.51
N PRO A 78 -2.96 -36.67 -21.73
CA PRO A 78 -3.16 -35.25 -22.05
C PRO A 78 -4.19 -34.56 -21.15
N GLN A 79 -5.19 -35.31 -20.66
CA GLN A 79 -6.20 -34.78 -19.74
C GLN A 79 -5.59 -34.42 -18.38
N ASP A 80 -4.60 -35.17 -17.91
CA ASP A 80 -3.86 -34.86 -16.67
C ASP A 80 -3.04 -33.58 -16.79
N ILE A 81 -2.58 -33.24 -18.00
CA ILE A 81 -1.85 -31.99 -18.25
C ILE A 81 -2.81 -30.80 -18.15
N LEU A 82 -3.98 -30.90 -18.77
CA LEU A 82 -5.00 -29.85 -18.74
C LEU A 82 -5.51 -29.61 -17.32
N SER A 83 -5.73 -30.68 -16.55
CA SER A 83 -6.17 -30.56 -15.15
C SER A 83 -5.10 -29.88 -14.30
N GLU A 84 -3.82 -30.19 -14.49
CA GLU A 84 -2.73 -29.53 -13.77
C GLU A 84 -2.52 -28.07 -14.20
N GLN A 85 -2.69 -27.76 -15.48
CA GLN A 85 -2.64 -26.39 -15.97
C GLN A 85 -3.75 -25.54 -15.34
N LEU A 86 -4.97 -26.08 -15.26
CA LEU A 86 -6.09 -25.40 -14.61
C LEU A 86 -5.83 -25.22 -13.11
N ARG A 87 -5.36 -26.26 -12.42
CA ARG A 87 -5.03 -26.20 -10.99
C ARG A 87 -3.96 -25.16 -10.71
N PHE A 88 -2.92 -25.09 -11.55
CA PHE A 88 -1.87 -24.08 -11.43
C PHE A 88 -2.44 -22.67 -11.48
N TRP A 89 -3.31 -22.38 -12.44
CA TRP A 89 -3.93 -21.07 -12.59
C TRP A 89 -4.91 -20.73 -11.47
N GLN A 90 -5.70 -21.70 -10.99
CA GLN A 90 -6.59 -21.50 -9.85
C GLN A 90 -5.81 -21.15 -8.58
N MET A 91 -4.74 -21.89 -8.29
CA MET A 91 -3.85 -21.58 -7.16
C MET A 91 -3.16 -20.23 -7.35
N ALA A 92 -2.69 -19.92 -8.56
CA ALA A 92 -2.07 -18.64 -8.85
C ALA A 92 -3.05 -17.49 -8.58
N ALA A 93 -4.28 -17.58 -9.09
CA ALA A 93 -5.32 -16.57 -8.87
C ALA A 93 -5.59 -16.35 -7.36
N ALA A 94 -5.73 -17.43 -6.58
CA ALA A 94 -5.90 -17.34 -5.13
C ALA A 94 -4.69 -16.68 -4.44
N GLN A 95 -3.47 -17.06 -4.83
CA GLN A 95 -2.24 -16.48 -4.29
C GLN A 95 -2.06 -15.00 -4.65
N TYR A 96 -2.44 -14.59 -5.86
CA TYR A 96 -2.42 -13.18 -6.26
C TYR A 96 -3.44 -12.36 -5.47
N ALA A 97 -4.64 -12.89 -5.23
CA ALA A 97 -5.66 -12.21 -4.43
C ALA A 97 -5.24 -12.08 -2.96
N ASP A 98 -4.79 -13.15 -2.31
CA ASP A 98 -4.30 -13.08 -0.92
C ASP A 98 -3.04 -12.19 -0.81
N GLY A 99 -2.11 -12.34 -1.75
CA GLY A 99 -0.89 -11.54 -1.81
C GLY A 99 -1.16 -10.06 -2.00
N SER A 100 -2.09 -9.69 -2.88
CA SER A 100 -2.45 -8.28 -3.10
C SER A 100 -3.09 -7.67 -1.86
N HIS A 101 -4.02 -8.38 -1.19
CA HIS A 101 -4.62 -7.92 0.06
C HIS A 101 -3.57 -7.66 1.15
N ARG A 102 -2.60 -8.57 1.33
CA ARG A 102 -1.52 -8.42 2.31
C ARG A 102 -0.57 -7.28 1.96
N LEU A 103 -0.20 -7.14 0.70
CA LEU A 103 0.66 -6.05 0.23
C LEU A 103 -0.01 -4.69 0.39
N THR A 104 -1.30 -4.57 0.07
CA THR A 104 -2.08 -3.36 0.29
C THR A 104 -2.19 -3.03 1.79
N ALA A 105 -2.40 -4.03 2.65
CA ALA A 105 -2.43 -3.83 4.10
C ALA A 105 -1.07 -3.36 4.65
N ALA A 106 0.03 -3.98 4.21
CA ALA A 106 1.38 -3.60 4.59
C ALA A 106 1.75 -2.18 4.09
N LEU A 107 1.32 -1.83 2.87
CA LEU A 107 1.51 -0.51 2.30
C LEU A 107 0.68 0.56 3.01
N GLY A 108 -0.56 0.25 3.43
CA GLY A 108 -1.39 1.13 4.23
C GLY A 108 -0.73 1.51 5.57
N ALA A 109 0.04 0.59 6.16
CA ALA A 109 0.84 0.89 7.35
C ALA A 109 2.02 1.86 7.06
N CYS A 110 2.50 1.94 5.82
CA CYS A 110 3.50 2.92 5.38
C CYS A 110 2.92 4.30 5.05
N ALA A 111 1.62 4.39 4.75
CA ALA A 111 0.94 5.64 4.36
C ALA A 111 0.90 6.71 5.46
N MET A 112 1.24 6.35 6.70
CA MET A 112 1.36 7.28 7.83
C MET A 112 2.71 8.04 7.84
N MET A 113 3.56 7.88 6.83
CA MET A 113 4.80 8.65 6.71
C MET A 113 4.55 10.12 6.35
N PRO A 114 5.09 11.08 7.13
CA PRO A 114 5.18 12.47 6.71
C PRO A 114 6.01 12.56 5.41
N GLY A 115 5.43 13.08 4.33
CA GLY A 115 6.09 13.24 3.04
C GLY A 115 5.94 12.07 2.06
N PHE A 116 5.26 10.99 2.44
CA PHE A 116 4.87 9.91 1.52
C PHE A 116 3.64 10.32 0.70
N ASN A 117 3.80 11.39 -0.07
CA ASN A 117 2.78 11.91 -0.98
C ASN A 117 2.55 10.91 -2.12
N GLY A 118 1.66 9.94 -1.92
CA GLY A 118 0.90 9.25 -2.97
C GLY A 118 1.66 8.43 -4.03
N ALA A 119 2.99 8.55 -4.16
CA ALA A 119 3.75 8.03 -5.29
C ALA A 119 3.82 6.49 -5.35
N LEU A 120 3.64 5.84 -4.20
CA LEU A 120 3.54 4.39 -4.08
C LEU A 120 2.19 3.92 -3.58
N ALA A 121 1.28 4.85 -3.23
CA ALA A 121 -0.07 4.50 -2.87
C ALA A 121 -0.81 4.14 -4.16
N PHE A 122 -1.13 2.86 -4.34
CA PHE A 122 -2.12 2.45 -5.32
C PHE A 122 -3.46 3.05 -4.90
N SER A 123 -3.74 4.26 -5.38
CA SER A 123 -4.96 4.99 -5.10
C SER A 123 -6.14 4.13 -5.53
N THR A 124 -6.97 3.72 -4.57
CA THR A 124 -8.26 3.10 -4.84
C THR A 124 -9.30 4.13 -5.30
N ALA A 125 -9.02 5.43 -5.18
CA ALA A 125 -9.81 6.46 -5.82
C ALA A 125 -9.47 6.43 -7.32
N ALA A 126 -10.46 6.04 -8.13
CA ALA A 126 -10.37 6.12 -9.58
C ALA A 126 -9.90 7.54 -9.95
N PRO A 127 -8.80 7.69 -10.71
CA PRO A 127 -8.36 9.01 -11.15
C PRO A 127 -9.51 9.63 -11.93
N VAL A 128 -9.92 10.85 -11.55
CA VAL A 128 -10.89 11.64 -12.32
C VAL A 128 -10.30 11.79 -13.72
N ARG A 129 -10.86 11.06 -14.68
CA ARG A 129 -10.43 11.12 -16.08
C ARG A 129 -11.00 12.40 -16.65
N ASP A 130 -10.13 13.36 -16.99
CA ASP A 130 -10.53 14.51 -17.80
C ASP A 130 -10.78 14.03 -19.23
N TYR A 131 -12.06 13.87 -19.57
CA TYR A 131 -12.48 13.62 -20.94
C TYR A 131 -12.59 14.97 -21.67
N ILE A 132 -11.95 15.08 -22.84
CA ILE A 132 -12.19 16.20 -23.76
C ILE A 132 -13.55 15.95 -24.40
N THR A 133 -14.59 16.65 -23.93
CA THR A 133 -15.90 16.65 -24.59
C THR A 133 -15.81 17.50 -25.85
N PHE A 134 -15.82 16.86 -27.02
CA PHE A 134 -15.99 17.57 -28.28
C PHE A 134 -17.45 18.01 -28.41
N PRO A 135 -17.75 19.30 -28.60
CA PRO A 135 -19.11 19.72 -28.88
C PRO A 135 -19.51 19.16 -30.24
N GLU A 136 -20.46 18.22 -30.25
CA GLU A 136 -21.13 17.80 -31.48
C GLU A 136 -21.69 19.05 -32.19
N PRO A 137 -21.49 19.18 -33.52
CA PRO A 137 -22.14 20.23 -34.27
C PRO A 137 -23.65 20.08 -34.08
N LYS A 138 -24.30 21.11 -33.52
CA LYS A 138 -25.75 21.23 -33.58
C LYS A 138 -26.13 21.32 -35.06
N GLU A 139 -26.55 20.20 -35.65
CA GLU A 139 -27.37 20.23 -36.85
C GLU A 139 -28.62 21.02 -36.50
N ALA A 140 -28.64 22.25 -37.00
CA ALA A 140 -29.81 23.07 -36.98
C ALA A 140 -30.86 22.42 -37.90
N ALA A 141 -32.07 22.42 -37.38
CA ALA A 141 -33.35 22.32 -38.06
C ALA A 141 -33.98 20.94 -38.19
N GLU A 142 -35.17 20.89 -37.57
CA GLU A 142 -36.39 20.39 -38.19
C GLU A 142 -36.81 18.96 -37.81
N LYS A 143 -37.54 18.87 -36.69
CA LYS A 143 -38.90 18.30 -36.70
C LYS A 143 -39.69 18.75 -35.46
N VAL A 144 -40.35 19.88 -35.64
CA VAL A 144 -41.70 20.25 -35.17
C VAL A 144 -42.39 19.16 -34.33
N GLU A 145 -42.60 19.45 -33.04
CA GLU A 145 -43.66 18.82 -32.24
C GLU A 145 -45.04 19.09 -32.88
N PRO A 146 -46.04 18.23 -32.61
CA PRO A 146 -47.12 18.76 -31.80
C PRO A 146 -47.55 17.85 -30.65
N LYS A 147 -47.67 18.48 -29.49
CA LYS A 147 -48.29 17.97 -28.27
C LYS A 147 -49.80 18.26 -28.29
N ARG A 148 -50.64 17.26 -28.55
CA ARG A 148 -52.09 17.18 -28.20
C ARG A 148 -52.59 15.78 -28.63
N SER A 149 -53.27 14.96 -27.83
CA SER A 149 -54.29 15.24 -26.83
C SER A 149 -54.45 14.05 -25.88
N ASP A 150 -54.62 14.36 -24.60
CA ASP A 150 -55.36 13.51 -23.68
C ASP A 150 -56.81 13.37 -24.20
N ARG A 151 -57.27 12.12 -24.39
CA ARG A 151 -58.69 11.78 -24.30
C ARG A 151 -58.86 10.70 -23.26
N ARG A 152 -59.12 11.16 -22.03
CA ARG A 152 -59.86 10.43 -21.00
C ARG A 152 -61.32 10.26 -21.47
N ALA A 153 -61.82 9.04 -21.30
CA ALA A 153 -63.21 8.60 -21.09
C ALA A 153 -64.39 9.56 -21.40
N ALA A 154 -65.25 9.14 -22.33
CA ALA A 154 -66.68 8.84 -22.13
C ALA A 154 -67.28 8.37 -23.47
#